data_AF-A0A7J8D0R6-F1
#
_entry.id   AF-A0A7J8D0R6-F1
#
_cell.length_a   1.000
_cell.length_b   1.000
_cell.length_c   1.000
_cell.angle_alpha   90.00
_cell.angle_beta   90.00
_cell.angle_gamma   90.00
#
_symmetry.space_group_name_H-M   'P 1'
#
loop_
_entity.id
_entity.type
_entity.pdbx_description
1 polymer ?
#
loop_
_entity_poly.entity_id
_entity_poly.type
_entity_poly.pdbx_seq_one_letter_code
_entity_poly.pdbx_strand_id
1 'polypeptide(L)'
;MGTGWWAAPSGQAQGAGPPCGCGATAAMTWCIMATQTSCARRGPWETTSLWACTLTRKSPSTRDPQCSRRRRDDITLTVDGRDTYEEVKQAGRYRECKRTQGVSTTDLVGRMLLVTKAHHSSQEMFSEYREYADSFGKCPRGRNPWTGVSQFLQTSQKIIQFASGKEPQPGETIIYVAGAFDLFHIGHVDFLEKVHGLAERPYVIAGLHFDQEVNHYKGKNYPIMNLHERTLSVLACRYVSEVVIGAPYAVTAELLDHFKVDLVCHGKTEIVPGKDGSDPYQEPKRRGIFCQIDSGSDLTTDLIVQRIIKNRLEYEARNQKKEAKELAFLEARRQQEAQPEGASQGAF
;
A
#
# COMPACT_ATOMS: atom_id res chain seq x y z
N MET A 1 10.56 18.37 60.52
CA MET A 1 11.28 18.13 61.79
C MET A 1 11.28 16.62 62.00
N GLY A 2 12.29 15.89 61.50
CA GLY A 2 13.42 15.33 62.27
C GLY A 2 12.94 14.15 63.14
N THR A 3 13.50 12.93 63.20
CA THR A 3 14.81 12.32 62.86
C THR A 3 14.76 10.84 63.33
N GLY A 4 15.62 9.96 62.77
CA GLY A 4 16.11 8.71 63.40
C GLY A 4 15.56 7.42 62.77
N TRP A 5 16.31 6.60 62.00
CA TRP A 5 17.51 5.75 62.23
C TRP A 5 17.21 4.32 62.71
N TRP A 6 18.14 3.41 62.35
CA TRP A 6 18.28 1.95 62.55
C TRP A 6 17.63 1.03 61.48
N ALA A 7 18.24 -0.04 60.98
CA ALA A 7 19.61 -0.50 60.79
C ALA A 7 19.50 -1.78 59.93
N ALA A 8 20.51 -2.08 59.13
CA ALA A 8 20.66 -3.36 58.44
C ALA A 8 20.95 -4.51 59.44
N PRO A 9 20.89 -5.77 58.98
CA PRO A 9 22.18 -6.41 58.73
C PRO A 9 22.29 -7.20 57.40
N SER A 10 23.55 -7.29 57.04
CA SER A 10 24.27 -7.96 55.97
C SER A 10 24.12 -9.48 55.88
N GLY A 11 24.16 -9.99 54.65
CA GLY A 11 24.61 -11.34 54.29
C GLY A 11 25.33 -11.31 52.95
N GLN A 12 26.66 -11.20 52.98
CA GLN A 12 27.60 -11.38 51.85
C GLN A 12 28.11 -12.83 51.85
N ALA A 13 28.20 -13.44 50.66
CA ALA A 13 29.30 -14.30 50.18
C ALA A 13 28.93 -14.74 48.75
N GLN A 14 29.47 -14.13 47.68
CA GLN A 14 30.77 -14.39 47.04
C GLN A 14 30.91 -15.79 46.41
N GLY A 15 31.08 -15.80 45.09
CA GLY A 15 31.55 -16.91 44.27
C GLY A 15 31.63 -16.48 42.80
N ALA A 16 32.84 -16.22 42.31
CA ALA A 16 33.14 -15.61 41.01
C ALA A 16 33.72 -16.61 39.99
N GLY A 17 33.38 -16.40 38.71
CA GLY A 17 34.17 -16.72 37.50
C GLY A 17 33.71 -17.93 36.65
N PRO A 18 33.99 -17.99 35.31
CA PRO A 18 34.35 -16.94 34.34
C PRO A 18 33.35 -16.89 33.13
N PRO A 19 33.50 -15.94 32.17
CA PRO A 19 32.52 -15.74 31.09
C PRO A 19 32.88 -16.60 29.86
N CYS A 20 31.92 -17.41 29.40
CA CYS A 20 31.98 -18.07 28.11
C CYS A 20 31.00 -17.39 27.15
N GLY A 21 31.56 -16.69 26.15
CA GLY A 21 30.82 -16.17 25.02
C GLY A 21 30.44 -17.28 24.05
N CYS A 22 29.22 -17.19 23.51
CA CYS A 22 28.87 -17.73 22.20
C CYS A 22 27.63 -17.01 21.66
N GLY A 23 27.66 -16.72 20.36
CA GLY A 23 26.88 -15.71 19.67
C GLY A 23 25.36 -15.84 19.76
N ALA A 24 24.71 -14.72 20.11
CA ALA A 24 23.32 -14.48 19.80
C ALA A 24 23.24 -13.83 18.40
N THR A 25 22.88 -14.61 17.40
CA THR A 25 22.41 -14.11 16.10
C THR A 25 21.07 -13.42 16.31
N ALA A 26 21.10 -12.10 16.47
CA ALA A 26 19.92 -11.26 16.48
C ALA A 26 19.28 -11.25 15.08
N ALA A 27 18.21 -12.02 14.90
CA ALA A 27 17.28 -11.86 13.79
C ALA A 27 16.56 -10.51 13.95
N MET A 28 17.12 -9.46 13.32
CA MET A 28 16.52 -8.13 13.25
C MET A 28 15.20 -8.17 12.50
N THR A 29 14.11 -8.17 13.26
CA THR A 29 12.79 -7.71 12.85
C THR A 29 12.92 -6.30 12.25
N TRP A 30 12.51 -6.13 11.00
CA TRP A 30 12.44 -4.83 10.36
C TRP A 30 11.34 -3.98 10.99
N CYS A 31 11.74 -2.96 11.75
CA CYS A 31 10.91 -1.85 12.14
C CYS A 31 11.63 -0.58 11.66
N ILE A 32 11.15 0.03 10.58
CA ILE A 32 11.61 1.37 10.16
C ILE A 32 10.97 2.35 11.15
N MET A 33 11.79 2.93 12.02
CA MET A 33 11.37 4.00 12.92
C MET A 33 10.89 5.20 12.10
N ALA A 34 9.61 5.54 12.26
CA ALA A 34 9.07 6.84 11.90
C ALA A 34 9.55 7.88 12.92
N THR A 35 10.11 8.97 12.43
CA THR A 35 10.50 10.14 13.23
C THR A 35 9.26 10.72 13.92
N GLN A 36 9.34 10.85 15.25
CA GLN A 36 8.31 11.46 16.09
C GLN A 36 8.17 12.96 15.78
N THR A 37 6.96 13.39 15.46
CA THR A 37 6.49 14.74 15.80
C THR A 37 5.29 14.59 16.73
N SER A 38 5.36 15.25 17.88
CA SER A 38 4.47 15.05 19.02
C SER A 38 3.00 15.35 18.70
N CYS A 39 2.11 14.38 18.93
CA CYS A 39 0.72 14.65 19.23
C CYS A 39 0.29 13.75 20.41
N ALA A 40 0.31 14.35 21.59
CA ALA A 40 -0.05 13.68 22.84
C ALA A 40 -1.56 13.50 22.93
N ARG A 41 -2.02 12.24 22.86
CA ARG A 41 -3.04 11.59 23.72
C ARG A 41 -3.67 10.38 23.00
N ARG A 42 -3.69 9.25 23.72
CA ARG A 42 -4.47 7.98 23.55
C ARG A 42 -3.70 6.76 22.99
N GLY A 43 -3.43 5.81 23.90
CA GLY A 43 -3.62 4.35 23.74
C GLY A 43 -2.57 3.55 22.94
N PRO A 44 -2.16 2.34 23.40
CA PRO A 44 -1.07 1.59 22.78
C PRO A 44 -1.48 0.82 21.49
N TRP A 45 -0.71 1.15 20.45
CA TRP A 45 -0.38 0.57 19.14
C TRP A 45 -0.76 -0.90 18.81
N GLU A 46 -1.49 -1.07 17.69
CA GLU A 46 -1.36 -2.21 16.76
C GLU A 46 -0.83 -1.69 15.42
N THR A 47 0.34 -2.15 14.98
CA THR A 47 0.95 -1.81 13.68
C THR A 47 1.33 -3.08 12.94
N THR A 48 0.48 -3.59 12.03
CA THR A 48 0.91 -4.29 10.80
C THR A 48 -0.25 -4.44 9.79
N SER A 49 0.00 -4.08 8.53
CA SER A 49 -0.74 -4.50 7.32
C SER A 49 -2.26 -4.25 7.29
N LEU A 50 -2.66 -3.00 7.06
CA LEU A 50 -4.04 -2.59 6.76
C LEU A 50 -4.09 -1.85 5.42
N TRP A 51 -4.23 -2.59 4.32
CA TRP A 51 -4.66 -1.99 3.04
C TRP A 51 -5.90 -2.68 2.45
N ALA A 52 -6.49 -3.67 3.13
CA ALA A 52 -7.71 -4.34 2.67
C ALA A 52 -8.80 -4.56 3.74
N CYS A 53 -8.61 -4.09 4.99
CA CYS A 53 -9.59 -4.32 6.07
C CYS A 53 -10.15 -3.05 6.73
N THR A 54 -9.71 -1.84 6.34
CA THR A 54 -10.14 -0.57 6.96
C THR A 54 -11.07 0.24 6.05
N LEU A 55 -12.08 -0.41 5.46
CA LEU A 55 -13.19 0.29 4.81
C LEU A 55 -14.56 -0.03 5.42
N THR A 56 -14.63 -0.56 6.64
CA THR A 56 -15.89 -0.69 7.41
C THR A 56 -15.70 -0.32 8.90
N ARG A 57 -15.69 0.99 9.21
CA ARG A 57 -16.08 1.45 10.56
C ARG A 57 -17.59 1.26 10.68
N LYS A 58 -18.03 0.10 11.18
CA LYS A 58 -19.33 -0.04 11.86
C LYS A 58 -19.15 0.40 13.31
N SER A 59 -20.15 1.08 13.84
CA SER A 59 -20.21 1.57 15.23
C SER A 59 -20.04 0.43 16.25
N PRO A 60 -19.49 0.71 17.44
CA PRO A 60 -19.18 -0.32 18.42
C PRO A 60 -20.42 -0.61 19.29
N SER A 61 -21.22 -1.59 18.91
CA SER A 61 -22.11 -2.27 19.85
C SER A 61 -22.22 -3.74 19.49
N THR A 62 -22.09 -4.60 20.50
CA THR A 62 -22.05 -6.08 20.50
C THR A 62 -20.70 -6.72 20.15
N ARG A 63 -20.11 -7.38 21.15
CA ARG A 63 -18.95 -8.28 21.00
C ARG A 63 -19.44 -9.54 20.29
N ASP A 64 -19.02 -9.75 19.05
CA ASP A 64 -19.35 -10.93 18.26
C ASP A 64 -18.43 -12.12 18.63
N PRO A 65 -18.94 -13.30 19.07
CA PRO A 65 -18.13 -14.46 19.40
C PRO A 65 -17.44 -15.14 18.20
N GLN A 66 -17.74 -14.75 16.96
CA GLN A 66 -17.23 -15.40 15.74
C GLN A 66 -16.13 -14.61 15.00
N CYS A 67 -15.15 -14.07 15.74
CA CYS A 67 -13.96 -13.51 15.09
C CYS A 67 -13.03 -14.65 14.60
N SER A 68 -13.31 -15.18 13.40
CA SER A 68 -12.38 -16.05 12.65
C SER A 68 -11.29 -15.20 12.00
N ARG A 69 -10.02 -15.50 12.24
CA ARG A 69 -8.90 -14.79 11.59
C ARG A 69 -8.78 -15.32 10.16
N ARG A 70 -9.08 -14.47 9.17
CA ARG A 70 -8.85 -14.77 7.75
C ARG A 70 -7.48 -14.24 7.34
N ARG A 71 -6.61 -15.13 6.84
CA ARG A 71 -5.26 -14.77 6.35
C ARG A 71 -5.07 -15.31 4.93
N ARG A 72 -4.17 -14.66 4.20
CA ARG A 72 -3.75 -15.05 2.85
C ARG A 72 -2.90 -16.33 2.95
N ASP A 73 -2.86 -17.11 1.88
CA ASP A 73 -2.16 -18.41 1.75
C ASP A 73 -0.63 -18.31 1.70
N ASP A 74 -0.04 -17.34 2.42
CA ASP A 74 1.40 -17.12 2.47
C ASP A 74 2.08 -18.10 3.45
N ILE A 75 3.26 -18.61 3.08
CA ILE A 75 4.09 -19.45 3.95
C ILE A 75 4.52 -18.62 5.16
N THR A 76 4.09 -19.03 6.35
CA THR A 76 4.25 -18.26 7.59
C THR A 76 4.94 -19.11 8.65
N LEU A 77 6.21 -19.44 8.39
CA LEU A 77 7.04 -20.24 9.29
C LEU A 77 7.97 -19.36 10.12
N THR A 78 8.19 -19.75 11.38
CA THR A 78 9.28 -19.20 12.22
C THR A 78 10.64 -19.70 11.70
N VAL A 79 11.73 -19.13 12.23
CA VAL A 79 13.10 -19.58 11.91
C VAL A 79 13.33 -21.06 12.21
N ASP A 80 12.57 -21.61 13.17
CA ASP A 80 12.61 -23.01 13.58
C ASP A 80 11.67 -23.90 12.74
N GLY A 81 11.02 -23.35 11.71
CA GLY A 81 10.11 -24.07 10.82
C GLY A 81 8.72 -24.34 11.42
N ARG A 82 8.34 -23.71 12.53
CA ARG A 82 6.99 -23.84 13.10
C ARG A 82 6.03 -22.84 12.49
N ASP A 83 4.76 -23.20 12.39
CA ASP A 83 3.74 -22.30 11.86
C ASP A 83 3.50 -21.13 12.83
N THR A 84 3.58 -19.90 12.32
CA THR A 84 3.40 -18.67 13.11
C THR A 84 1.97 -18.57 13.69
N TYR A 85 1.01 -19.26 13.08
CA TYR A 85 -0.39 -19.31 13.49
C TYR A 85 -0.79 -20.66 14.07
N GLU A 86 0.18 -21.49 14.49
CA GLU A 86 -0.05 -22.83 15.02
C GLU A 86 -1.17 -22.87 16.08
N GLU A 87 -1.07 -22.02 17.12
CA GLU A 87 -2.07 -21.95 18.20
C GLU A 87 -3.48 -21.64 17.68
N VAL A 88 -3.59 -20.72 16.71
CA VAL A 88 -4.89 -20.28 16.16
C VAL A 88 -5.48 -21.34 15.22
N LYS A 89 -4.63 -22.04 14.47
CA LYS A 89 -4.99 -23.17 13.62
C LYS A 89 -5.48 -24.35 14.46
N GLN A 90 -4.77 -24.70 15.53
CA GLN A 90 -5.15 -25.75 16.47
C GLN A 90 -6.48 -25.45 17.17
N ALA A 91 -6.74 -24.18 17.50
CA ALA A 91 -8.01 -23.75 18.06
C ALA A 91 -9.19 -23.76 17.06
N GLY A 92 -8.97 -24.15 15.79
CA GLY A 92 -10.03 -24.17 14.75
C GLY A 92 -10.54 -22.79 14.34
N ARG A 93 -9.80 -21.71 14.65
CA ARG A 93 -10.22 -20.31 14.44
C ARG A 93 -9.54 -19.63 13.24
N TYR A 94 -8.82 -20.41 12.44
CA TYR A 94 -8.10 -19.96 11.26
C TYR A 94 -8.86 -20.29 9.97
N ARG A 95 -8.92 -19.34 9.04
CA ARG A 95 -9.48 -19.55 7.69
C ARG A 95 -8.59 -18.91 6.63
N GLU A 96 -8.43 -19.57 5.51
CA GLU A 96 -7.62 -19.06 4.40
C GLU A 96 -8.49 -18.35 3.36
N CYS A 97 -7.95 -17.28 2.77
CA CYS A 97 -8.50 -16.66 1.59
C CYS A 97 -7.51 -16.77 0.43
N LYS A 98 -8.03 -17.02 -0.78
CA LYS A 98 -7.22 -17.10 -2.00
C LYS A 98 -6.56 -15.75 -2.28
N ARG A 99 -5.32 -15.80 -2.76
CA ARG A 99 -4.60 -14.62 -3.25
C ARG A 99 -5.38 -13.94 -4.38
N THR A 100 -5.50 -12.61 -4.31
CA THR A 100 -6.01 -11.79 -5.41
C THR A 100 -5.04 -11.88 -6.59
N GLN A 101 -5.53 -12.34 -7.75
CA GLN A 101 -4.76 -12.37 -8.99
C GLN A 101 -4.60 -10.96 -9.57
N GLY A 102 -3.46 -10.68 -10.19
CA GLY A 102 -3.22 -9.47 -10.97
C GLY A 102 -2.56 -8.31 -10.23
N VAL A 103 -2.39 -8.39 -8.90
CA VAL A 103 -1.84 -7.26 -8.12
C VAL A 103 -1.03 -7.74 -6.92
N SER A 104 0.13 -7.13 -6.73
CA SER A 104 0.92 -7.23 -5.50
C SER A 104 1.63 -5.90 -5.23
N THR A 105 1.99 -5.65 -3.97
CA THR A 105 2.74 -4.44 -3.61
C THR A 105 4.09 -4.37 -4.34
N THR A 106 4.76 -5.51 -4.49
CA THR A 106 6.03 -5.60 -5.24
C THR A 106 5.85 -5.25 -6.72
N ASP A 107 4.77 -5.73 -7.34
CA ASP A 107 4.46 -5.39 -8.73
C ASP A 107 4.17 -3.89 -8.90
N LEU A 108 3.34 -3.31 -8.03
CA LEU A 108 3.06 -1.86 -8.08
C LEU A 108 4.33 -1.02 -7.88
N VAL A 109 5.22 -1.41 -6.96
CA VAL A 109 6.52 -0.76 -6.79
C VAL A 109 7.38 -0.92 -8.06
N GLY A 110 7.38 -2.09 -8.67
CA GLY A 110 8.02 -2.34 -9.97
C GLY A 110 7.55 -1.34 -11.03
N ARG A 111 6.24 -1.19 -11.22
CA ARG A 111 5.65 -0.23 -12.18
C ARG A 111 6.03 1.22 -11.91
N MET A 112 6.15 1.60 -10.64
CA MET A 112 6.60 2.94 -10.24
C MET A 112 8.08 3.19 -10.54
N LEU A 113 8.92 2.16 -10.41
CA LEU A 113 10.38 2.26 -10.61
C LEU A 113 10.81 2.09 -12.07
N LEU A 114 10.13 1.24 -12.84
CA LEU A 114 10.54 0.92 -14.21
C LEU A 114 10.31 2.06 -15.20
N VAL A 115 9.40 3.01 -14.92
CA VAL A 115 9.07 4.12 -15.82
C VAL A 115 8.78 3.66 -17.28
N THR A 116 8.29 2.43 -17.48
CA THR A 116 7.94 1.87 -18.80
C THR A 116 6.44 1.77 -18.98
N LYS A 117 5.92 2.20 -20.14
CA LYS A 117 4.48 2.18 -20.49
C LYS A 117 3.94 0.78 -20.84
N ALA A 118 4.74 -0.25 -20.64
CA ALA A 118 4.43 -1.60 -21.09
C ALA A 118 3.18 -2.18 -20.40
N HIS A 119 2.81 -1.70 -19.20
CA HIS A 119 1.58 -2.11 -18.51
C HIS A 119 0.30 -1.50 -19.10
N HIS A 120 0.39 -0.57 -20.06
CA HIS A 120 -0.76 -0.07 -20.82
C HIS A 120 -1.19 -1.02 -21.94
N SER A 121 -0.32 -1.95 -22.36
CA SER A 121 -0.54 -2.86 -23.49
C SER A 121 -0.40 -4.33 -23.07
N SER A 122 -1.41 -5.16 -23.32
CA SER A 122 -1.41 -6.58 -22.97
C SER A 122 -0.39 -7.46 -23.72
N GLN A 123 0.26 -6.94 -24.78
CA GLN A 123 1.09 -7.72 -25.71
C GLN A 123 2.62 -7.53 -25.59
N GLU A 124 3.14 -6.41 -25.06
CA GLU A 124 4.60 -6.14 -24.98
C GLU A 124 5.23 -6.51 -23.64
N MET A 125 4.63 -7.50 -22.96
CA MET A 125 4.87 -7.81 -21.54
C MET A 125 6.11 -8.68 -21.28
N PHE A 126 6.78 -9.22 -22.31
CA PHE A 126 7.37 -10.55 -22.14
C PHE A 126 8.88 -10.63 -21.78
N SER A 127 9.77 -9.78 -22.29
CA SER A 127 11.22 -9.98 -22.07
C SER A 127 11.79 -9.12 -20.92
N GLU A 128 11.82 -7.79 -21.07
CA GLU A 128 12.57 -6.92 -20.16
C GLU A 128 11.92 -6.77 -18.78
N TYR A 129 10.58 -6.63 -18.72
CA TYR A 129 9.85 -6.48 -17.45
C TYR A 129 9.88 -7.77 -16.62
N ARG A 130 9.82 -8.93 -17.27
CA ARG A 130 9.84 -10.23 -16.59
C ARG A 130 11.20 -10.51 -15.96
N GLU A 131 12.31 -10.17 -16.63
CA GLU A 131 13.66 -10.28 -16.05
C GLU A 131 13.86 -9.37 -14.84
N TYR A 132 13.37 -8.13 -14.91
CA TYR A 132 13.53 -7.16 -13.82
C TYR A 132 12.60 -7.45 -12.63
N ALA A 133 11.33 -7.79 -12.85
CA ALA A 133 10.41 -8.18 -11.77
C ALA A 133 10.86 -9.46 -11.05
N ASP A 134 11.44 -10.41 -11.80
CA ASP A 134 12.07 -11.61 -11.26
C ASP A 134 13.30 -11.30 -10.37
N SER A 135 13.93 -10.14 -10.51
CA SER A 135 15.11 -9.75 -9.72
C SER A 135 14.75 -9.32 -8.29
N PHE A 136 13.54 -8.80 -8.06
CA PHE A 136 13.12 -8.29 -6.74
C PHE A 136 12.81 -9.38 -5.71
N GLY A 137 12.73 -10.66 -6.13
CA GLY A 137 12.31 -11.77 -5.27
C GLY A 137 13.28 -12.95 -5.17
N LYS A 138 14.48 -12.88 -5.74
CA LYS A 138 15.38 -14.04 -5.85
C LYS A 138 16.50 -14.07 -4.80
N CYS A 139 16.49 -15.12 -3.98
CA CYS A 139 17.73 -15.88 -3.72
C CYS A 139 18.13 -16.58 -5.05
N PRO A 140 19.43 -16.79 -5.35
CA PRO A 140 19.89 -17.33 -6.65
C PRO A 140 19.29 -18.68 -7.08
N ARG A 141 18.55 -19.39 -6.20
CA ARG A 141 17.86 -20.67 -6.49
C ARG A 141 16.36 -20.70 -6.16
N GLY A 142 15.76 -19.59 -5.74
CA GLY A 142 14.34 -19.54 -5.35
C GLY A 142 13.48 -18.84 -6.40
N ARG A 143 12.78 -19.59 -7.25
CA ARG A 143 11.66 -19.05 -8.05
C ARG A 143 10.38 -19.18 -7.24
N ASN A 144 9.82 -18.06 -6.78
CA ASN A 144 8.50 -18.06 -6.17
C ASN A 144 7.45 -17.93 -7.30
N PRO A 145 6.55 -18.92 -7.51
CA PRO A 145 5.54 -18.85 -8.56
C PRO A 145 4.56 -17.67 -8.41
N TRP A 146 4.51 -17.08 -7.22
CA TRP A 146 3.49 -16.13 -6.77
C TRP A 146 3.96 -14.66 -6.78
N THR A 147 5.24 -14.40 -7.09
CA THR A 147 5.82 -13.05 -7.21
C THR A 147 5.94 -12.58 -8.65
N GLY A 148 5.50 -13.41 -9.61
CA GLY A 148 5.41 -13.02 -11.00
C GLY A 148 4.45 -11.85 -11.19
N VAL A 149 4.76 -11.02 -12.17
CA VAL A 149 3.93 -9.94 -12.69
C VAL A 149 2.62 -10.54 -13.16
N SER A 150 1.63 -10.54 -12.29
CA SER A 150 0.36 -11.17 -12.56
C SER A 150 -0.42 -10.24 -13.48
N GLN A 151 -0.76 -10.72 -14.67
CA GLN A 151 -1.63 -9.99 -15.59
C GLN A 151 -3.04 -9.95 -14.98
N PHE A 152 -3.52 -8.75 -14.68
CA PHE A 152 -4.88 -8.58 -14.17
C PHE A 152 -5.90 -8.95 -15.26
N LEU A 153 -6.47 -10.15 -15.15
CA LEU A 153 -7.54 -10.61 -16.04
C LEU A 153 -8.90 -10.15 -15.51
N GLN A 154 -9.49 -9.16 -16.14
CA GLN A 154 -10.82 -8.68 -15.77
C GLN A 154 -11.89 -9.67 -16.25
N THR A 155 -12.87 -9.96 -15.40
CA THR A 155 -14.04 -10.76 -15.75
C THR A 155 -15.30 -10.06 -15.27
N SER A 156 -16.43 -10.29 -15.95
CA SER A 156 -17.73 -9.77 -15.50
C SER A 156 -18.05 -10.19 -14.06
N GLN A 157 -17.68 -11.42 -13.68
CA GLN A 157 -17.87 -11.93 -12.31
C GLN A 157 -17.08 -11.11 -11.27
N LYS A 158 -15.86 -10.67 -11.58
CA LYS A 158 -15.09 -9.80 -10.67
C LYS A 158 -15.77 -8.43 -10.52
N ILE A 159 -16.31 -7.87 -11.59
CA ILE A 159 -17.05 -6.60 -11.52
C ILE A 159 -18.28 -6.77 -10.63
N ILE A 160 -19.08 -7.81 -10.87
CA ILE A 160 -20.30 -8.09 -10.08
C ILE A 160 -19.98 -8.31 -8.59
N GLN A 161 -18.84 -8.95 -8.27
CA GLN A 161 -18.43 -9.15 -6.87
C GLN A 161 -18.12 -7.86 -6.11
N PHE A 162 -17.75 -6.80 -6.82
CA PHE A 162 -17.37 -5.51 -6.24
C PHE A 162 -18.47 -4.44 -6.43
N ALA A 163 -19.30 -4.58 -7.45
CA ALA A 163 -20.40 -3.66 -7.71
C ALA A 163 -21.51 -3.81 -6.66
N SER A 164 -22.11 -2.68 -6.27
CA SER A 164 -23.29 -2.67 -5.40
C SER A 164 -24.53 -3.27 -6.11
N GLY A 165 -24.58 -3.11 -7.44
CA GLY A 165 -25.68 -3.59 -8.30
C GLY A 165 -27.01 -2.87 -8.08
N LYS A 166 -26.99 -1.69 -7.46
CA LYS A 166 -28.20 -0.92 -7.14
C LYS A 166 -28.35 0.24 -8.12
N GLU A 167 -29.51 0.36 -8.74
CA GLU A 167 -29.89 1.53 -9.52
C GLU A 167 -30.32 2.69 -8.60
N PRO A 168 -30.19 3.96 -9.06
CA PRO A 168 -30.60 5.12 -8.29
C PRO A 168 -32.11 5.09 -8.01
N GLN A 169 -32.47 5.24 -6.74
CA GLN A 169 -33.86 5.21 -6.28
C GLN A 169 -34.49 6.61 -6.28
N PRO A 170 -35.83 6.71 -6.37
CA PRO A 170 -36.51 8.00 -6.21
C PRO A 170 -36.13 8.69 -4.89
N GLY A 171 -35.75 9.96 -4.99
CA GLY A 171 -35.30 10.79 -3.86
C GLY A 171 -33.82 10.68 -3.53
N GLU A 172 -33.03 9.94 -4.31
CA GLU A 172 -31.56 9.96 -4.23
C GLU A 172 -31.01 11.09 -5.11
N THR A 173 -29.94 11.74 -4.64
CA THR A 173 -29.22 12.78 -5.39
C THR A 173 -28.08 12.14 -6.14
N ILE A 174 -28.11 12.21 -7.48
CA ILE A 174 -27.11 11.61 -8.35
C ILE A 174 -25.94 12.57 -8.49
N ILE A 175 -24.79 12.17 -7.95
CA ILE A 175 -23.57 12.99 -7.93
C ILE A 175 -22.51 12.33 -8.81
N TYR A 176 -22.06 13.04 -9.83
CA TYR A 176 -20.99 12.59 -10.72
C TYR A 176 -19.64 13.19 -10.34
N VAL A 177 -18.61 12.35 -10.30
CA VAL A 177 -17.20 12.74 -10.12
C VAL A 177 -16.37 12.08 -11.20
N ALA A 178 -15.33 12.74 -11.70
CA ALA A 178 -14.48 12.18 -12.76
C ALA A 178 -12.99 12.31 -12.44
N GLY A 179 -12.18 11.39 -12.94
CA GLY A 179 -10.72 11.49 -12.82
C GLY A 179 -9.95 10.23 -13.19
N ALA A 180 -8.65 10.27 -12.91
CA ALA A 180 -7.80 9.08 -13.00
C ALA A 180 -8.16 8.05 -11.92
N PHE A 181 -8.25 8.46 -10.65
CA PHE A 181 -8.31 7.54 -9.51
C PHE A 181 -7.19 6.49 -9.51
N ASP A 182 -6.00 6.90 -9.96
CA ASP A 182 -4.81 6.05 -10.01
C ASP A 182 -4.15 5.92 -8.62
N LEU A 183 -3.61 4.74 -8.33
CA LEU A 183 -3.21 4.29 -7.00
C LEU A 183 -4.21 4.72 -5.91
N PHE A 184 -5.48 4.31 -6.04
CA PHE A 184 -6.58 4.75 -5.19
C PHE A 184 -6.18 4.83 -3.69
N HIS A 185 -6.13 6.06 -3.16
CA HIS A 185 -5.51 6.39 -1.88
C HIS A 185 -6.42 7.24 -0.99
N ILE A 186 -5.98 7.51 0.25
CA ILE A 186 -6.76 8.23 1.26
C ILE A 186 -7.28 9.59 0.77
N GLY A 187 -6.50 10.34 -0.01
CA GLY A 187 -6.98 11.60 -0.59
C GLY A 187 -8.24 11.45 -1.48
N HIS A 188 -8.40 10.34 -2.20
CA HIS A 188 -9.63 10.07 -2.95
C HIS A 188 -10.78 9.68 -2.01
N VAL A 189 -10.48 8.93 -0.94
CA VAL A 189 -11.48 8.54 0.07
C VAL A 189 -12.01 9.77 0.80
N ASP A 190 -11.14 10.68 1.25
CA ASP A 190 -11.53 11.93 1.92
C ASP A 190 -12.35 12.85 1.01
N PHE A 191 -12.00 12.90 -0.29
CA PHE A 191 -12.78 13.59 -1.30
C PHE A 191 -14.19 12.97 -1.45
N LEU A 192 -14.27 11.66 -1.67
CA LEU A 192 -15.52 10.95 -1.88
C LEU A 192 -16.42 10.97 -0.63
N GLU A 193 -15.83 10.94 0.56
CA GLU A 193 -16.56 11.08 1.83
C GLU A 193 -17.26 12.44 1.91
N LYS A 194 -16.55 13.53 1.55
CA LYS A 194 -17.15 14.87 1.55
C LYS A 194 -18.20 15.05 0.46
N VAL A 195 -17.97 14.46 -0.72
CA VAL A 195 -18.97 14.42 -1.80
C VAL A 195 -20.23 13.67 -1.35
N HIS A 196 -20.07 12.52 -0.70
CA HIS A 196 -21.18 11.77 -0.13
C HIS A 196 -21.90 12.56 0.97
N GLY A 197 -21.22 13.47 1.67
CA GLY A 197 -21.83 14.36 2.67
C GLY A 197 -22.69 15.49 2.09
N LEU A 198 -22.74 15.69 0.78
CA LEU A 198 -23.49 16.79 0.14
C LEU A 198 -25.00 16.55 0.10
N ALA A 199 -25.45 15.30 0.25
CA ALA A 199 -26.85 14.93 0.20
C ALA A 199 -27.20 13.93 1.32
N GLU A 200 -28.46 13.89 1.71
CA GLU A 200 -28.96 12.91 2.69
C GLU A 200 -28.93 11.49 2.14
N ARG A 201 -29.25 11.33 0.84
CA ARG A 201 -29.26 10.06 0.12
C ARG A 201 -28.45 10.19 -1.18
N PRO A 202 -27.11 10.19 -1.10
CA PRO A 202 -26.25 10.36 -2.27
C PRO A 202 -26.16 9.07 -3.08
N TYR A 203 -26.20 9.21 -4.40
CA TYR A 203 -25.85 8.16 -5.36
C TYR A 203 -24.63 8.62 -6.15
N VAL A 204 -23.44 8.19 -5.74
CA VAL A 204 -22.17 8.68 -6.31
C VAL A 204 -21.74 7.81 -7.47
N ILE A 205 -21.60 8.44 -8.64
CA ILE A 205 -21.09 7.83 -9.88
C ILE A 205 -19.67 8.33 -10.11
N ALA A 206 -18.70 7.42 -10.14
CA ALA A 206 -17.31 7.74 -10.41
C ALA A 206 -16.92 7.42 -11.87
N GLY A 207 -16.63 8.45 -12.66
CA GLY A 207 -16.10 8.35 -14.01
C GLY A 207 -14.60 8.10 -14.03
N LEU A 208 -14.18 6.99 -14.62
CA LEU A 208 -12.77 6.63 -14.79
C LEU A 208 -12.31 6.94 -16.21
N HIS A 209 -11.40 7.90 -16.36
CA HIS A 209 -10.81 8.21 -17.67
C HIS A 209 -10.06 7.01 -18.25
N PHE A 210 -10.01 6.90 -19.58
CA PHE A 210 -9.19 5.91 -20.27
C PHE A 210 -7.70 6.07 -19.96
N ASP A 211 -6.95 4.96 -20.01
CA ASP A 211 -5.51 4.96 -19.69
C ASP A 211 -4.71 5.89 -20.62
N GLN A 212 -5.06 5.92 -21.90
CA GLN A 212 -4.45 6.82 -22.89
C GLN A 212 -4.70 8.29 -22.55
N GLU A 213 -5.90 8.60 -22.05
CA GLU A 213 -6.27 9.97 -21.68
C GLU A 213 -5.53 10.40 -20.40
N VAL A 214 -5.47 9.52 -19.39
CA VAL A 214 -4.67 9.75 -18.18
C VAL A 214 -3.21 9.96 -18.55
N ASN A 215 -2.64 9.15 -19.44
CA ASN A 215 -1.27 9.34 -19.92
C ASN A 215 -1.09 10.68 -20.63
N HIS A 216 -2.09 11.16 -21.37
CA HIS A 216 -2.01 12.42 -22.08
C HIS A 216 -1.86 13.61 -21.13
N TYR A 217 -2.70 13.73 -20.11
CA TYR A 217 -2.67 14.89 -19.21
C TYR A 217 -1.72 14.73 -18.00
N LYS A 218 -1.37 13.51 -17.57
CA LYS A 218 -0.36 13.27 -16.51
C LYS A 218 1.05 13.04 -17.05
N GLY A 219 1.17 12.56 -18.30
CA GLY A 219 2.43 12.20 -18.92
C GLY A 219 3.13 11.00 -18.26
N LYS A 220 4.42 10.85 -18.56
CA LYS A 220 5.31 9.83 -18.00
C LYS A 220 4.72 8.44 -18.16
N ASN A 221 4.76 7.65 -17.08
CA ASN A 221 4.29 6.29 -17.03
C ASN A 221 2.87 6.12 -16.47
N TYR A 222 2.13 7.22 -16.31
CA TYR A 222 0.79 7.19 -15.74
C TYR A 222 -0.26 6.73 -16.75
N PRO A 223 -1.34 6.06 -16.32
CA PRO A 223 -1.58 5.63 -14.94
C PRO A 223 -0.73 4.41 -14.56
N ILE A 224 -0.42 4.21 -13.28
CA ILE A 224 0.29 3.04 -12.74
C ILE A 224 -0.61 1.81 -12.74
N MET A 225 -1.90 2.00 -12.40
CA MET A 225 -2.94 0.98 -12.50
C MET A 225 -3.76 1.20 -13.76
N ASN A 226 -4.00 0.13 -14.52
CA ASN A 226 -4.83 0.20 -15.72
C ASN A 226 -6.32 0.45 -15.37
N LEU A 227 -7.14 0.75 -16.37
CA LEU A 227 -8.55 1.07 -16.21
C LEU A 227 -9.33 0.01 -15.42
N HIS A 228 -9.03 -1.27 -15.63
CA HIS A 228 -9.76 -2.36 -14.97
C HIS A 228 -9.32 -2.55 -13.50
N GLU A 229 -8.04 -2.37 -13.19
CA GLU A 229 -7.52 -2.36 -11.82
C GLU A 229 -8.10 -1.17 -11.03
N ARG A 230 -8.16 0.00 -11.67
CA ARG A 230 -8.78 1.20 -11.09
C ARG A 230 -10.27 1.01 -10.87
N THR A 231 -10.98 0.34 -11.78
CA THR A 231 -12.40 0.01 -11.63
C THR A 231 -12.66 -0.76 -10.33
N LEU A 232 -11.92 -1.84 -10.08
CA LEU A 232 -12.10 -2.59 -8.83
C LEU A 232 -11.70 -1.78 -7.60
N SER A 233 -10.66 -0.95 -7.72
CA SER A 233 -10.18 -0.11 -6.62
C SER A 233 -11.24 0.91 -6.18
N VAL A 234 -11.92 1.53 -7.14
CA VAL A 234 -12.97 2.52 -6.88
C VAL A 234 -14.27 1.85 -6.41
N LEU A 235 -14.68 0.73 -7.00
CA LEU A 235 -15.87 -0.03 -6.56
C LEU A 235 -15.75 -0.55 -5.12
N ALA A 236 -14.52 -0.81 -4.63
CA ALA A 236 -14.30 -1.21 -3.25
C ALA A 236 -14.57 -0.08 -2.22
N CYS A 237 -14.69 1.17 -2.68
CA CYS A 237 -14.97 2.31 -1.82
C CYS A 237 -16.45 2.37 -1.44
N ARG A 238 -16.74 2.40 -0.13
CA ARG A 238 -18.13 2.41 0.36
C ARG A 238 -18.97 3.63 -0.06
N TYR A 239 -18.31 4.73 -0.45
CA TYR A 239 -18.96 5.99 -0.80
C TYR A 239 -19.36 6.03 -2.28
N VAL A 240 -18.95 5.02 -3.07
CA VAL A 240 -19.24 4.93 -4.51
C VAL A 240 -20.37 3.94 -4.73
N SER A 241 -21.38 4.36 -5.50
CA SER A 241 -22.51 3.51 -5.89
C SER A 241 -22.26 2.80 -7.21
N GLU A 242 -21.71 3.54 -8.19
CA GLU A 242 -21.51 3.08 -9.56
C GLU A 242 -20.23 3.67 -10.20
N VAL A 243 -19.68 2.99 -11.20
CA VAL A 243 -18.49 3.41 -11.94
C VAL A 243 -18.74 3.44 -13.44
N VAL A 244 -18.41 4.58 -14.09
CA VAL A 244 -18.34 4.65 -15.55
C VAL A 244 -16.95 4.23 -16.00
N ILE A 245 -16.86 3.02 -16.56
CA ILE A 245 -15.61 2.43 -17.05
C ILE A 245 -15.28 3.05 -18.42
N GLY A 246 -14.28 3.91 -18.49
CA GLY A 246 -13.91 4.61 -19.73
C GLY A 246 -14.76 5.86 -19.96
N ALA A 247 -14.84 6.72 -18.94
CA ALA A 247 -15.51 8.00 -19.04
C ALA A 247 -14.73 8.96 -19.98
N PRO A 248 -15.45 9.81 -20.75
CA PRO A 248 -14.83 10.87 -21.52
C PRO A 248 -14.15 11.89 -20.60
N TYR A 249 -13.14 12.59 -21.11
CA TYR A 249 -12.43 13.62 -20.34
C TYR A 249 -13.31 14.84 -20.04
N ALA A 250 -14.00 15.34 -21.07
CA ALA A 250 -14.98 16.40 -20.92
C ALA A 250 -16.31 15.83 -20.43
N VAL A 251 -16.92 16.49 -19.46
CA VAL A 251 -18.25 16.12 -18.96
C VAL A 251 -19.29 16.59 -19.96
N THR A 252 -19.75 15.69 -20.82
CA THR A 252 -20.67 16.01 -21.92
C THR A 252 -22.13 16.12 -21.45
N ALA A 253 -22.93 16.90 -22.19
CA ALA A 253 -24.37 16.99 -21.96
C ALA A 253 -25.05 15.61 -22.02
N GLU A 254 -24.66 14.79 -22.98
CA GLU A 254 -25.17 13.41 -23.15
C GLU A 254 -24.92 12.56 -21.90
N LEU A 255 -23.74 12.64 -21.30
CA LEU A 255 -23.41 11.92 -20.07
C LEU A 255 -24.30 12.38 -18.90
N LEU A 256 -24.46 13.70 -18.74
CA LEU A 256 -25.28 14.27 -17.68
C LEU A 256 -26.75 13.86 -17.82
N ASP A 257 -27.28 13.89 -19.04
CA ASP A 257 -28.67 13.57 -19.33
C ASP A 257 -28.94 12.06 -19.24
N HIS A 258 -27.98 11.22 -19.67
CA HIS A 258 -28.08 9.76 -19.58
C HIS A 258 -28.18 9.27 -18.13
N PHE A 259 -27.31 9.77 -17.26
CA PHE A 259 -27.28 9.40 -15.85
C PHE A 259 -28.21 10.25 -14.97
N LYS A 260 -28.90 11.25 -15.54
CA LYS A 260 -29.76 12.19 -14.80
C LYS A 260 -29.02 12.86 -13.63
N VAL A 261 -27.81 13.36 -13.90
CA VAL A 261 -26.90 13.89 -12.89
C VAL A 261 -27.45 15.18 -12.28
N ASP A 262 -27.56 15.23 -10.96
CA ASP A 262 -28.01 16.41 -10.19
C ASP A 262 -26.83 17.33 -9.83
N LEU A 263 -25.66 16.75 -9.53
CA LEU A 263 -24.46 17.48 -9.12
C LEU A 263 -23.21 16.90 -9.76
N VAL A 264 -22.27 17.76 -10.14
CA VAL A 264 -20.93 17.36 -10.58
C VAL A 264 -19.90 17.91 -9.62
N CYS A 265 -19.09 17.04 -9.02
CA CYS A 265 -18.07 17.45 -8.06
C CYS A 265 -16.65 17.21 -8.59
N HIS A 266 -15.77 18.18 -8.36
CA HIS A 266 -14.32 18.02 -8.56
C HIS A 266 -13.56 18.46 -7.30
N GLY A 267 -12.38 17.88 -7.09
CA GLY A 267 -11.51 18.26 -5.98
C GLY A 267 -10.93 19.68 -6.11
N LYS A 268 -10.15 20.12 -5.13
CA LYS A 268 -9.29 21.32 -5.25
C LYS A 268 -8.01 21.09 -6.06
N THR A 269 -7.86 19.94 -6.70
CA THR A 269 -6.73 19.66 -7.59
C THR A 269 -6.86 20.44 -8.89
N GLU A 270 -5.72 20.70 -9.52
CA GLU A 270 -5.67 21.37 -10.83
C GLU A 270 -6.52 20.62 -11.87
N ILE A 271 -7.36 21.38 -12.58
CA ILE A 271 -8.13 20.90 -13.73
C ILE A 271 -7.32 21.23 -14.97
N VAL A 272 -6.79 20.21 -15.62
CA VAL A 272 -6.06 20.39 -16.88
C VAL A 272 -7.09 20.70 -17.99
N PRO A 273 -6.83 21.67 -18.89
CA PRO A 273 -7.70 21.90 -20.04
C PRO A 273 -7.75 20.68 -20.96
N GLY A 274 -8.85 20.55 -21.71
CA GLY A 274 -8.97 19.55 -22.77
C GLY A 274 -7.95 19.76 -23.89
N LYS A 275 -7.89 18.80 -24.83
CA LYS A 275 -7.00 18.86 -26.01
C LYS A 275 -7.22 20.08 -26.89
N ASP A 276 -8.43 20.60 -26.87
CA ASP A 276 -8.88 21.82 -27.55
C ASP A 276 -8.72 23.09 -26.70
N GLY A 277 -8.14 22.98 -25.50
CA GLY A 277 -8.00 24.06 -24.54
C GLY A 277 -9.29 24.39 -23.78
N SER A 278 -10.37 23.63 -23.99
CA SER A 278 -11.65 23.85 -23.31
C SER A 278 -11.59 23.42 -21.85
N ASP A 279 -12.47 24.00 -21.03
CA ASP A 279 -12.68 23.54 -19.66
C ASP A 279 -13.52 22.25 -19.68
N PRO A 280 -13.00 21.10 -19.20
CA PRO A 280 -13.75 19.84 -19.22
C PRO A 280 -15.03 19.89 -18.38
N TYR A 281 -15.16 20.86 -17.47
CA TYR A 281 -16.35 21.08 -16.65
C TYR A 281 -17.21 22.27 -17.12
N GLN A 282 -17.01 22.76 -18.35
CA GLN A 282 -17.78 23.88 -18.90
C GLN A 282 -19.30 23.60 -18.88
N GLU A 283 -19.72 22.41 -19.28
CA GLU A 283 -21.14 22.04 -19.36
C GLU A 283 -21.84 22.01 -17.98
N PRO A 284 -21.31 21.31 -16.94
CA PRO A 284 -21.93 21.35 -15.62
C PRO A 284 -21.86 22.75 -14.97
N LYS A 285 -20.82 23.55 -15.26
CA LYS A 285 -20.77 24.97 -14.83
C LYS A 285 -21.88 25.79 -15.50
N ARG A 286 -22.12 25.61 -16.80
CA ARG A 286 -23.21 26.25 -17.53
C ARG A 286 -24.58 25.91 -16.96
N ARG A 287 -24.77 24.66 -16.52
CA ARG A 287 -26.01 24.18 -15.87
C ARG A 287 -26.14 24.61 -14.41
N GLY A 288 -25.10 25.21 -13.80
CA GLY A 288 -25.11 25.61 -12.39
C GLY A 288 -25.04 24.45 -11.39
N ILE A 289 -24.61 23.26 -11.84
CA ILE A 289 -24.57 22.04 -11.02
C ILE A 289 -23.14 21.62 -10.65
N PHE A 290 -22.13 22.42 -11.01
CA PHE A 290 -20.73 22.16 -10.68
C PHE A 290 -20.41 22.62 -9.24
N CYS A 291 -19.78 21.73 -8.46
CA CYS A 291 -19.34 21.99 -7.10
C CYS A 291 -17.85 21.64 -6.94
N GLN A 292 -17.10 22.50 -6.27
CA GLN A 292 -15.70 22.23 -5.95
C GLN A 292 -15.55 21.86 -4.48
N ILE A 293 -14.94 20.70 -4.22
CA ILE A 293 -14.83 20.13 -2.88
C ILE A 293 -13.36 20.07 -2.45
N ASP A 294 -13.10 20.57 -1.25
CA ASP A 294 -11.80 20.44 -0.61
C ASP A 294 -11.73 19.13 0.16
N SER A 295 -10.91 18.17 -0.26
CA SER A 295 -10.70 16.92 0.50
C SER A 295 -10.00 17.15 1.83
N GLY A 296 -9.22 18.24 1.99
CA GLY A 296 -8.33 18.45 3.13
C GLY A 296 -7.06 17.60 3.11
N SER A 297 -6.83 16.85 2.03
CA SER A 297 -5.63 16.03 1.81
C SER A 297 -4.84 16.58 0.63
N ASP A 298 -3.54 16.79 0.84
CA ASP A 298 -2.56 17.16 -0.19
C ASP A 298 -2.03 15.93 -0.97
N LEU A 299 -2.34 14.71 -0.51
CA LEU A 299 -1.83 13.48 -1.10
C LEU A 299 -2.32 13.28 -2.53
N THR A 300 -1.36 13.08 -3.44
CA THR A 300 -1.58 12.75 -4.86
C THR A 300 -0.81 11.50 -5.24
N THR A 301 -1.19 10.89 -6.37
CA THR A 301 -0.46 9.78 -6.99
C THR A 301 1.03 10.11 -7.16
N ASP A 302 1.35 11.31 -7.62
CA ASP A 302 2.73 11.79 -7.79
C ASP A 302 3.51 11.81 -6.45
N LEU A 303 2.90 12.29 -5.37
CA LEU A 303 3.53 12.28 -4.04
C LEU A 303 3.74 10.85 -3.51
N ILE A 304 2.83 9.92 -3.79
CA ILE A 304 2.98 8.52 -3.40
C ILE A 304 4.18 7.91 -4.13
N VAL A 305 4.27 8.11 -5.45
CA VAL A 305 5.40 7.62 -6.25
C VAL A 305 6.72 8.21 -5.74
N GLN A 306 6.77 9.52 -5.50
CA GLN A 306 7.96 10.19 -4.96
C GLN A 306 8.39 9.63 -3.59
N ARG A 307 7.43 9.40 -2.69
CA ARG A 307 7.70 8.81 -1.36
C ARG A 307 8.28 7.40 -1.48
N ILE A 308 7.75 6.58 -2.39
CA ILE A 308 8.21 5.20 -2.61
C ILE A 308 9.63 5.18 -3.20
N ILE A 309 9.88 6.01 -4.22
CA ILE A 309 11.21 6.13 -4.84
C ILE A 309 12.24 6.62 -3.82
N LYS A 310 11.92 7.66 -3.03
CA LYS A 310 12.82 8.19 -2.01
C LYS A 310 13.19 7.12 -0.97
N ASN A 311 12.19 6.42 -0.43
CA ASN A 311 12.42 5.37 0.57
C ASN A 311 13.27 4.22 -0.01
N ARG A 312 13.11 3.93 -1.31
CA ARG A 312 13.91 2.92 -2.01
C ARG A 312 15.38 3.31 -2.10
N LEU A 313 15.67 4.54 -2.53
CA LEU A 313 17.05 5.05 -2.61
C LEU A 313 17.72 5.06 -1.24
N GLU A 314 16.99 5.46 -0.20
CA GLU A 314 17.48 5.40 1.19
C GLU A 314 17.74 3.97 1.66
N TYR A 315 16.88 3.02 1.28
CA TYR A 315 17.07 1.60 1.58
C TYR A 315 18.32 1.03 0.89
N GLU A 316 18.49 1.28 -0.40
CA GLU A 316 19.65 0.80 -1.18
C GLU A 316 20.96 1.37 -0.63
N ALA A 317 21.01 2.66 -0.32
CA ALA A 317 22.18 3.29 0.27
C ALA A 317 22.54 2.70 1.64
N ARG A 318 21.53 2.34 2.47
CA ARG A 318 21.77 1.65 3.75
C ARG A 318 22.27 0.22 3.55
N ASN A 319 21.70 -0.50 2.59
CA ASN A 319 22.10 -1.89 2.33
C ASN A 319 23.52 -1.96 1.76
N GLN A 320 23.88 -1.11 0.81
CA GLN A 320 25.24 -0.99 0.28
C GLN A 320 26.27 -0.68 1.39
N LYS A 321 25.93 0.23 2.31
CA LYS A 321 26.79 0.52 3.47
C LYS A 321 26.94 -0.67 4.41
N LYS A 322 25.89 -1.49 4.57
CA LYS A 322 25.93 -2.69 5.42
C LYS A 322 26.76 -3.79 4.75
N GLU A 323 26.54 -4.04 3.47
CA GLU A 323 27.30 -5.01 2.68
C GLU A 323 28.78 -4.65 2.62
N ALA A 324 29.13 -3.38 2.41
CA ALA A 324 30.52 -2.93 2.43
C ALA A 324 31.19 -3.16 3.80
N LYS A 325 30.46 -2.96 4.91
CA LYS A 325 30.96 -3.25 6.26
C LYS A 325 31.13 -4.75 6.50
N GLU A 326 30.20 -5.57 6.05
CA GLU A 326 30.28 -7.03 6.17
C GLU A 326 31.43 -7.60 5.34
N LEU A 327 31.61 -7.12 4.10
CA LEU A 327 32.73 -7.51 3.23
C LEU A 327 34.07 -7.12 3.87
N ALA A 328 34.21 -5.88 4.34
CA ALA A 328 35.41 -5.41 5.02
C ALA A 328 35.72 -6.23 6.29
N PHE A 329 34.69 -6.61 7.06
CA PHE A 329 34.86 -7.48 8.22
C PHE A 329 35.34 -8.89 7.83
N LEU A 330 34.78 -9.48 6.78
CA LEU A 330 35.18 -10.80 6.27
C LEU A 330 36.61 -10.79 5.71
N GLU A 331 36.99 -9.73 4.98
CA GLU A 331 38.34 -9.54 4.46
C GLU A 331 39.36 -9.38 5.59
N ALA A 332 39.06 -8.57 6.61
CA ALA A 332 39.91 -8.41 7.79
C ALA A 332 40.08 -9.73 8.54
N ARG A 333 39.00 -10.53 8.69
CA ARG A 333 39.08 -11.84 9.34
C ARG A 333 39.93 -12.82 8.53
N ARG A 334 39.80 -12.83 7.20
CA ARG A 334 40.62 -13.67 6.31
C ARG A 334 42.10 -13.27 6.35
N GLN A 335 42.42 -11.99 6.45
CA GLN A 335 43.80 -11.52 6.59
C GLN A 335 44.43 -11.90 7.93
N GLN A 336 43.64 -11.92 9.02
CA GLN A 336 44.08 -12.41 10.33
C GLN A 336 44.32 -13.92 10.32
N GLU A 337 43.44 -14.69 9.67
CA GLU A 337 43.58 -16.15 9.51
C GLU A 337 44.77 -16.52 8.58
N ALA A 338 45.20 -15.61 7.70
CA ALA A 338 46.29 -15.82 6.74
C ALA A 338 47.68 -15.33 7.23
N GLN A 339 47.78 -14.66 8.38
CA GLN A 339 49.09 -14.37 8.98
C GLN A 339 49.63 -15.64 9.65
N PRO A 340 50.75 -16.23 9.18
CA PRO A 340 51.33 -17.40 9.84
C PRO A 340 51.84 -16.97 11.22
N GLU A 341 51.61 -17.81 12.24
CA GLU A 341 52.22 -17.65 13.57
C GLU A 341 53.73 -17.49 13.41
N GLY A 342 54.22 -16.26 13.57
CA GLY A 342 55.63 -15.93 13.46
C GLY A 342 56.39 -16.52 14.64
N ALA A 343 57.18 -17.55 14.33
CA ALA A 343 58.47 -17.88 14.93
C ALA A 343 58.60 -17.70 16.45
N SER A 344 58.47 -18.81 17.19
CA SER A 344 59.03 -18.93 18.52
C SER A 344 60.54 -18.65 18.48
N GLN A 345 60.92 -17.49 19.01
CA GLN A 345 62.28 -17.24 19.47
C GLN A 345 62.58 -18.25 20.58
N GLY A 346 63.51 -19.16 20.32
CA GLY A 346 64.03 -20.12 21.28
C GLY A 346 65.44 -20.55 20.90
N ALA A 347 66.38 -19.60 20.98
CA ALA A 347 67.80 -19.92 20.98
C ALA A 347 68.19 -20.35 22.41
N PHE A 348 68.68 -21.57 22.54
CA PHE A 348 69.47 -22.06 23.68
C PHE A 348 70.69 -22.79 23.15
#